data_AF-A0A9Q1BBZ0-F1
#
_entry.id   AF-A0A9Q1BBZ0-F1
#
_cell.length_a   1.000
_cell.length_b   1.000
_cell.length_c   1.000
_cell.angle_alpha   90.00
_cell.angle_beta   90.00
_cell.angle_gamma   90.00
#
_symmetry.space_group_name_H-M   'P 1'
#
loop_
_entity.id
_entity.type
_entity.pdbx_description
1 polymer ?
#
loop_
_entity_poly.entity_id
_entity_poly.type
_entity_poly.pdbx_seq_one_letter_code
_entity_poly.pdbx_strand_id
1 'polypeptide(L)'
;MVVAERRKFLRRDQVPGESTTDYVVQLKKLSLHCSYGDKLDENLRDRFISGLRDEPTALKLMEKVGEQDNLSFNKAVEFALARESTAESTKAMRGAGDTTSAAVSTNVNTLKRSQRKQPRSRKQCYRCGRNHPPEDCWFKSTECRRCRKIGHIEIMCRSEEPKAENKKRCQYGKKKNYQRKSGKRNPKSHQRR
;
A
#
# COMPACT_ATOMS: atom_id res chain seq x y z
N MET A 1 -9.53 -30.42 29.95
CA MET A 1 -9.32 -29.19 30.74
C MET A 1 -9.78 -27.99 29.91
N VAL A 2 -10.75 -27.19 30.37
CA VAL A 2 -11.35 -26.06 29.62
C VAL A 2 -10.32 -25.04 29.12
N VAL A 3 -9.26 -24.80 29.91
CA VAL A 3 -8.16 -23.87 29.54
C VAL A 3 -7.45 -24.29 28.24
N ALA A 4 -7.24 -25.59 28.04
CA ALA A 4 -6.60 -26.09 26.82
C ALA A 4 -7.47 -25.85 25.58
N GLU A 5 -8.79 -26.04 25.70
CA GLU A 5 -9.75 -25.81 24.61
C GLU A 5 -9.87 -24.31 24.27
N ARG A 6 -9.95 -23.45 25.29
CA ARG A 6 -9.92 -21.98 25.09
C ARG A 6 -8.64 -21.53 24.40
N ARG A 7 -7.48 -22.11 24.75
CA ARG A 7 -6.22 -21.81 24.07
C ARG A 7 -6.23 -22.22 22.60
N LYS A 8 -6.81 -23.38 22.26
CA LYS A 8 -6.96 -23.82 20.86
C LYS A 8 -7.87 -22.87 20.09
N PHE A 9 -9.01 -22.50 20.67
CA PHE A 9 -9.95 -21.55 20.10
C PHE A 9 -9.30 -20.18 19.83
N LEU A 10 -8.63 -19.60 20.84
CA LEU A 10 -8.00 -18.29 20.75
C LEU A 10 -6.85 -18.21 19.72
N ARG A 11 -6.25 -19.34 19.35
CA ARG A 11 -5.16 -19.43 18.36
C ARG A 11 -5.65 -19.76 16.96
N ARG A 12 -6.95 -19.92 16.76
CA ARG A 12 -7.49 -20.31 15.47
C ARG A 12 -7.65 -19.08 14.57
N ASP A 13 -6.69 -18.86 13.68
CA ASP A 13 -6.77 -17.88 12.58
C ASP A 13 -7.22 -18.56 11.29
N GLN A 14 -7.95 -17.87 10.41
CA GLN A 14 -8.33 -18.37 9.09
C GLN A 14 -7.07 -18.73 8.28
N VAL A 15 -7.03 -19.96 7.74
CA VAL A 15 -5.85 -20.45 7.01
C VAL A 15 -5.84 -19.97 5.55
N PRO A 16 -4.69 -19.94 4.85
CA PRO A 16 -4.66 -19.54 3.45
C PRO A 16 -5.57 -20.42 2.59
N GLY A 17 -6.45 -19.80 1.80
CA GLY A 17 -7.38 -20.51 0.92
C GLY A 17 -8.62 -21.09 1.60
N GLU A 18 -8.78 -20.92 2.91
CA GLU A 18 -10.00 -21.30 3.62
C GLU A 18 -11.11 -20.27 3.38
N SER A 19 -12.32 -20.76 3.06
CA SER A 19 -13.50 -19.91 2.89
C SER A 19 -13.96 -19.32 4.23
N THR A 20 -14.68 -18.19 4.18
CA THR A 20 -15.22 -17.57 5.40
C THR A 20 -16.20 -18.52 6.12
N THR A 21 -16.99 -19.30 5.38
CA THR A 21 -17.93 -20.28 5.95
C THR A 21 -17.23 -21.43 6.66
N ASP A 22 -16.17 -22.00 6.08
CA ASP A 22 -15.40 -23.09 6.70
C ASP A 22 -14.74 -22.62 7.99
N TYR A 23 -14.17 -21.40 7.97
CA TYR A 23 -13.58 -20.80 9.16
C TYR A 23 -14.61 -20.68 10.30
N VAL A 24 -15.83 -20.21 9.99
CA VAL A 24 -16.94 -20.10 10.96
C VAL A 24 -17.32 -21.45 11.53
N VAL A 25 -17.42 -22.50 10.71
CA VAL A 25 -17.72 -23.86 11.18
C VAL A 25 -16.65 -24.35 12.16
N GLN A 26 -15.38 -24.11 11.84
CA GLN A 26 -14.27 -24.55 12.69
C GLN A 26 -14.22 -23.80 14.02
N LEU A 27 -14.52 -22.49 14.02
CA LEU A 27 -14.65 -21.72 15.26
C LEU A 27 -15.80 -22.23 16.14
N LYS A 28 -16.98 -22.49 15.55
CA LYS A 28 -18.12 -23.07 16.28
C LYS A 28 -17.78 -24.45 16.87
N LYS A 29 -17.06 -25.28 16.12
CA LYS A 29 -16.62 -26.60 16.59
C LYS A 29 -15.68 -26.50 17.80
N LEU A 30 -14.71 -25.58 17.74
CA LEU A 30 -13.75 -25.37 18.84
C LEU A 30 -14.40 -24.75 20.09
N SER A 31 -15.45 -23.94 19.92
CA SER A 31 -16.11 -23.27 21.05
C SER A 31 -16.97 -24.23 21.91
N LEU A 32 -17.39 -25.39 21.37
CA LEU A 32 -18.21 -26.38 22.09
C LEU A 32 -17.65 -26.81 23.45
N HIS A 33 -16.32 -26.88 23.56
CA HIS A 33 -15.63 -27.34 24.76
C HIS A 33 -14.99 -26.21 25.59
N CYS A 34 -15.30 -24.95 25.25
CA CYS A 34 -14.72 -23.78 25.91
C CYS A 34 -15.54 -23.28 27.11
N SER A 35 -16.76 -23.77 27.31
CA SER A 35 -17.66 -23.38 28.40
C SER A 35 -17.79 -21.84 28.51
N TYR A 36 -18.12 -21.17 27.40
CA TYR A 36 -18.28 -19.71 27.36
C TYR A 36 -19.61 -19.21 27.93
N GLY A 37 -20.64 -20.07 28.00
CA GLY A 37 -21.97 -19.71 28.50
C GLY A 37 -22.56 -18.54 27.70
N ASP A 38 -23.10 -17.55 28.42
CA ASP A 38 -23.77 -16.39 27.83
C ASP A 38 -22.84 -15.52 26.97
N LYS A 39 -21.53 -15.62 27.18
CA LYS A 39 -20.51 -14.89 26.40
C LYS A 39 -20.06 -15.61 25.13
N LEU A 40 -20.74 -16.70 24.75
CA LEU A 40 -20.36 -17.47 23.56
C LEU A 40 -20.39 -16.62 22.28
N ASP A 41 -21.42 -15.80 22.09
CA ASP A 41 -21.55 -14.93 20.92
C ASP A 41 -20.41 -13.90 20.85
N GLU A 42 -20.12 -13.22 21.97
CA GLU A 42 -19.01 -12.27 22.10
C GLU A 42 -17.67 -12.92 21.77
N ASN A 43 -17.39 -14.09 22.34
CA ASN A 43 -16.12 -14.79 22.11
C ASN A 43 -15.99 -15.26 20.67
N LEU A 44 -17.06 -15.78 20.05
CA LEU A 44 -17.08 -16.16 18.64
C LEU A 44 -16.85 -14.95 17.74
N ARG A 45 -17.52 -13.84 18.00
CA ARG A 45 -17.37 -12.58 17.27
C ARG A 45 -15.94 -12.06 17.36
N ASP A 46 -15.41 -11.90 18.56
CA ASP A 46 -14.09 -11.30 18.78
C ASP A 46 -12.99 -12.17 18.16
N ARG A 47 -13.12 -13.50 18.28
CA ARG A 47 -12.19 -14.44 17.65
C ARG A 47 -12.31 -14.45 16.12
N PHE A 48 -13.53 -14.42 15.60
CA PHE A 48 -13.78 -14.34 14.16
C PHE A 48 -13.14 -13.08 13.58
N ILE A 49 -13.44 -11.91 14.14
CA ILE A 49 -12.90 -10.62 13.67
C ILE A 49 -11.37 -10.60 13.76
N SER A 50 -10.78 -11.02 14.88
CA SER A 50 -9.33 -10.99 15.08
C SER A 50 -8.55 -12.02 14.26
N GLY A 51 -9.18 -13.12 13.84
CA GLY A 51 -8.53 -14.17 13.04
C GLY A 51 -8.91 -14.17 11.56
N LEU A 52 -9.70 -13.21 11.09
CA LEU A 52 -10.03 -13.05 9.67
C LEU A 52 -8.79 -12.68 8.85
N ARG A 53 -8.59 -13.32 7.69
CA ARG A 53 -7.44 -13.00 6.82
C ARG A 53 -7.61 -11.71 6.02
N ASP A 54 -8.84 -11.34 5.69
CA ASP A 54 -9.09 -10.10 4.95
C ASP A 54 -9.04 -8.91 5.92
N GLU A 55 -7.82 -8.40 6.13
CA GLU A 55 -7.56 -7.28 7.05
C GLU A 55 -8.47 -6.05 6.85
N PRO A 56 -8.79 -5.61 5.62
CA PRO A 56 -9.74 -4.52 5.42
C PRO A 56 -11.15 -4.83 5.96
N THR A 57 -11.61 -6.07 5.85
CA THR A 57 -12.89 -6.50 6.43
C THR A 57 -12.81 -6.55 7.95
N ALA A 58 -11.73 -7.11 8.50
CA ALA A 58 -11.52 -7.18 9.95
C ALA A 58 -11.51 -5.79 10.60
N LEU A 59 -10.76 -4.84 10.05
CA LEU A 59 -10.71 -3.45 10.52
C LEU A 59 -12.08 -2.77 10.48
N LYS A 60 -12.85 -2.97 9.40
CA LYS A 60 -14.19 -2.38 9.29
C LYS A 60 -15.19 -2.99 10.28
N LEU A 61 -15.04 -4.28 10.58
CA LEU A 61 -15.83 -4.93 11.63
C LEU A 61 -15.45 -4.41 13.02
N MET A 62 -14.16 -4.21 13.32
CA MET A 62 -13.71 -3.63 14.60
C MET A 62 -14.27 -2.21 14.81
N GLU A 63 -14.25 -1.37 13.78
CA GLU A 63 -14.87 -0.03 13.82
C GLU A 63 -16.37 -0.12 14.17
N LYS A 64 -17.09 -1.06 13.55
CA LYS A 64 -18.52 -1.29 13.83
C LYS A 64 -18.80 -1.78 15.24
N VAL A 65 -17.90 -2.52 15.88
CA VAL A 65 -18.04 -2.91 17.29
C VAL A 65 -17.98 -1.69 18.21
N GLY A 66 -17.20 -0.66 17.85
CA GLY A 66 -17.13 0.60 18.61
C GLY A 66 -18.32 1.53 18.39
N GLU A 67 -18.97 1.47 17.23
CA GLU A 67 -20.12 2.33 16.88
C GLU A 67 -21.49 1.75 17.27
N GLN A 68 -21.61 0.42 17.27
CA GLN A 68 -22.87 -0.28 17.51
C GLN A 68 -22.79 -1.00 18.84
N ASP A 69 -23.72 -0.69 19.75
CA ASP A 69 -23.71 -1.25 21.11
C ASP A 69 -23.73 -2.77 21.15
N ASN A 70 -24.16 -3.47 20.09
CA ASN A 70 -24.20 -4.94 20.04
C ASN A 70 -24.09 -5.50 18.60
N LEU A 71 -22.90 -5.40 17.98
CA LEU A 71 -22.60 -6.25 16.81
C LEU A 71 -22.59 -7.72 17.27
N SER A 72 -23.46 -8.58 16.72
CA SER A 72 -23.46 -10.02 17.04
C SER A 72 -22.53 -10.81 16.13
N PHE A 73 -22.16 -12.02 16.53
CA PHE A 73 -21.36 -12.91 15.70
C PHE A 73 -21.98 -13.14 14.32
N ASN A 74 -23.28 -13.44 14.24
CA ASN A 74 -23.96 -13.68 12.96
C ASN A 74 -23.93 -12.45 12.04
N LYS A 75 -24.14 -11.23 12.58
CA LYS A 75 -24.05 -9.99 11.79
C LYS A 75 -22.64 -9.77 11.25
N ALA A 76 -21.61 -10.10 12.03
CA ALA A 76 -20.21 -10.02 11.58
C ALA A 76 -19.92 -11.01 10.43
N VAL A 77 -20.46 -12.23 10.52
CA VAL A 77 -20.34 -13.26 9.47
C VAL A 77 -21.06 -12.82 8.20
N GLU A 78 -22.30 -12.34 8.28
CA GLU A 78 -23.05 -11.83 7.12
C GLU A 78 -22.30 -10.70 6.41
N PHE A 79 -21.73 -9.77 7.17
CA PHE A 79 -20.93 -8.68 6.62
C PHE A 79 -19.69 -9.18 5.89
N ALA A 80 -18.98 -10.16 6.46
CA ALA A 80 -17.79 -10.74 5.85
C ALA A 80 -18.14 -11.50 4.56
N LEU A 81 -19.22 -12.30 4.57
CA LEU A 81 -19.70 -13.04 3.40
C LEU A 81 -20.13 -12.09 2.26
N ALA A 82 -20.83 -10.99 2.58
CA ALA A 82 -21.19 -9.99 1.56
C ALA A 82 -19.95 -9.38 0.89
N ARG A 83 -18.87 -9.19 1.65
CA ARG A 83 -17.58 -8.70 1.12
C ARG A 83 -16.82 -9.76 0.33
N GLU A 84 -16.84 -11.00 0.77
CA GLU A 84 -16.26 -12.14 0.03
C GLU A 84 -16.91 -12.27 -1.34
N SER A 85 -18.25 -12.30 -1.41
CA SER A 85 -19.00 -12.41 -2.67
C SER A 85 -18.75 -11.25 -3.64
N THR A 86 -18.61 -10.01 -3.13
CA THR A 86 -18.27 -8.84 -3.96
C THR A 86 -16.81 -8.88 -4.43
N ALA A 87 -15.88 -9.36 -3.60
CA ALA A 87 -14.49 -9.57 -3.99
C ALA A 87 -14.35 -10.67 -5.05
N GLU A 88 -15.11 -11.76 -4.95
CA GLU A 88 -15.16 -12.83 -5.95
C GLU A 88 -15.77 -12.34 -7.26
N SER A 89 -16.92 -11.66 -7.19
CA SER A 89 -17.58 -11.09 -8.37
C SER A 89 -16.70 -10.09 -9.10
N THR A 90 -15.93 -9.27 -8.38
CA THR A 90 -14.98 -8.33 -9.00
C THR A 90 -13.73 -9.00 -9.57
N LYS A 91 -13.27 -10.11 -8.98
CA LYS A 91 -12.21 -10.95 -9.57
C LYS A 91 -12.70 -11.66 -10.83
N ALA A 92 -13.91 -12.21 -10.82
CA ALA A 92 -14.53 -12.86 -11.96
C ALA A 92 -14.81 -11.88 -13.11
N MET A 93 -15.34 -10.68 -12.80
CA MET A 93 -15.61 -9.63 -13.80
C MET A 93 -14.34 -8.96 -14.33
N ARG A 94 -13.22 -9.00 -13.59
CA ARG A 94 -11.90 -8.63 -14.13
C ARG A 94 -11.21 -9.77 -14.90
N GLY A 95 -11.69 -11.01 -14.74
CA GLY A 95 -11.22 -12.20 -15.45
C GLY A 95 -11.95 -12.49 -16.76
N ALA A 96 -13.10 -11.86 -17.01
CA ALA A 96 -13.93 -12.07 -18.20
C ALA A 96 -14.53 -10.75 -18.73
N GLY A 97 -13.88 -10.12 -19.72
CA GLY A 97 -14.37 -8.94 -20.47
C GLY A 97 -14.19 -7.60 -19.72
N ASP A 98 -13.47 -6.58 -20.20
CA ASP A 98 -13.43 -6.07 -21.57
C ASP A 98 -14.76 -6.25 -22.30
N THR A 99 -15.81 -5.55 -21.84
CA THR A 99 -16.93 -5.06 -22.69
C THR A 99 -17.90 -4.17 -21.90
N THR A 100 -17.75 -2.87 -22.09
CA THR A 100 -18.80 -1.87 -22.43
C THR A 100 -20.15 -1.77 -21.68
N SER A 101 -20.46 -0.50 -21.34
CA SER A 101 -21.79 0.17 -21.22
C SER A 101 -22.44 0.14 -19.83
N ALA A 102 -22.98 1.21 -19.24
CA ALA A 102 -23.62 2.44 -19.74
C ALA A 102 -23.31 3.62 -18.77
N ALA A 103 -23.00 4.86 -19.17
CA ALA A 103 -23.75 5.87 -19.93
C ALA A 103 -24.99 6.43 -19.19
N VAL A 104 -24.82 7.60 -18.53
CA VAL A 104 -25.82 8.69 -18.52
C VAL A 104 -25.07 10.01 -18.75
N SER A 105 -25.64 10.78 -19.67
CA SER A 105 -25.08 11.85 -20.48
C SER A 105 -24.83 13.18 -19.76
N THR A 106 -23.83 13.93 -20.25
CA THR A 106 -23.98 15.36 -20.56
C THR A 106 -22.91 15.80 -21.59
N ASN A 107 -23.37 16.51 -22.62
CA ASN A 107 -22.66 17.02 -23.80
C ASN A 107 -21.51 17.99 -23.43
N VAL A 108 -20.47 18.31 -24.23
CA VAL A 108 -20.41 18.66 -25.67
C VAL A 108 -18.96 18.56 -26.20
N ASN A 109 -18.82 18.26 -27.49
CA ASN A 109 -17.67 18.29 -28.43
C ASN A 109 -16.32 18.92 -28.02
N THR A 110 -15.23 18.19 -28.28
CA THR A 110 -14.10 18.63 -29.15
C THR A 110 -13.16 17.46 -29.51
N LEU A 111 -12.45 17.63 -30.62
CA LEU A 111 -11.90 16.59 -31.50
C LEU A 111 -10.64 15.88 -30.99
N LYS A 112 -10.60 14.57 -31.29
CA LYS A 112 -9.49 13.58 -31.32
C LYS A 112 -8.04 14.10 -31.25
N ARG A 113 -7.29 13.64 -30.23
CA ARG A 113 -5.97 12.99 -30.45
C ARG A 113 -5.72 11.92 -29.38
N SER A 114 -5.52 10.69 -29.85
CA SER A 114 -5.32 9.47 -29.07
C SER A 114 -4.33 9.64 -27.90
N GLN A 115 -4.83 9.59 -26.68
CA GLN A 115 -4.03 9.28 -25.49
C GLN A 115 -4.54 7.94 -24.95
N ARG A 116 -3.75 6.89 -25.14
CA ARG A 116 -3.88 5.61 -24.44
C ARG A 116 -3.84 5.89 -22.93
N LYS A 117 -5.01 5.95 -22.28
CA LYS A 117 -5.12 6.02 -20.82
C LYS A 117 -4.78 4.64 -20.25
N GLN A 118 -3.49 4.43 -20.00
CA GLN A 118 -3.00 3.33 -19.17
C GLN A 118 -3.54 3.48 -17.73
N PRO A 119 -3.87 2.38 -17.04
CA PRO A 119 -4.29 2.42 -15.64
C PRO A 119 -3.17 3.02 -14.78
N ARG A 120 -3.53 3.92 -13.87
CA ARG A 120 -2.57 4.62 -12.98
C ARG A 120 -1.97 3.63 -11.97
N SER A 121 -0.95 2.87 -12.39
CA SER A 121 0.01 2.26 -11.47
C SER A 121 0.60 3.40 -10.61
N ARG A 122 0.68 3.22 -9.28
CA ARG A 122 1.38 4.16 -8.39
C ARG A 122 2.72 4.51 -9.04
N LYS A 123 2.86 5.74 -9.56
CA LYS A 123 3.96 6.09 -10.45
C LYS A 123 5.27 5.97 -9.66
N GLN A 124 6.01 4.90 -9.92
CA GLN A 124 7.38 4.75 -9.42
C GLN A 124 8.18 5.98 -9.87
N CYS A 125 9.02 6.49 -8.98
CA CYS A 125 9.85 7.67 -9.24
C CYS A 125 10.68 7.43 -10.49
N TYR A 126 10.53 8.27 -11.52
CA TYR A 126 11.29 8.12 -12.77
C TYR A 126 12.81 8.33 -12.58
N ARG A 127 13.23 8.88 -11.43
CA ARG A 127 14.64 9.15 -11.13
C ARG A 127 15.35 7.92 -10.55
N CYS A 128 14.66 7.09 -9.76
CA CYS A 128 15.27 5.98 -9.02
C CYS A 128 14.43 4.69 -8.92
N GLY A 129 13.21 4.66 -9.45
CA GLY A 129 12.32 3.49 -9.45
C GLY A 129 11.58 3.23 -8.14
N ARG A 130 11.84 3.98 -7.06
CA ARG A 130 11.19 3.80 -5.75
C ARG A 130 9.87 4.58 -5.63
N ASN A 131 9.06 4.22 -4.64
CA ASN A 131 7.76 4.88 -4.40
C ASN A 131 7.95 6.17 -3.57
N HIS A 132 8.13 7.30 -4.26
CA HIS A 132 8.08 8.66 -3.69
C HIS A 132 7.87 9.69 -4.82
N PRO A 133 7.43 10.93 -4.50
CA PRO A 133 7.40 12.01 -5.49
C PRO A 133 8.84 12.34 -5.97
N PRO A 134 9.03 12.63 -7.27
CA PRO A 134 10.35 12.94 -7.83
C PRO A 134 11.09 14.10 -7.14
N GLU A 135 10.36 15.06 -6.58
CA GLU A 135 10.93 16.24 -5.91
C GLU A 135 11.66 15.91 -4.61
N ASP A 136 11.20 14.87 -3.91
CA ASP A 136 11.81 14.34 -2.68
C ASP A 136 12.83 13.22 -2.98
N CYS A 137 13.11 12.98 -4.26
CA CYS A 137 14.09 11.98 -4.63
C CYS A 137 15.51 12.43 -4.24
N TRP A 138 16.20 11.60 -3.46
CA TRP A 138 17.63 11.76 -3.16
C TRP A 138 18.47 11.98 -4.42
N PHE A 139 18.13 11.26 -5.50
CA PHE A 139 18.88 11.27 -6.75
C PHE A 139 18.49 12.41 -7.71
N LYS A 140 17.83 13.46 -7.22
CA LYS A 140 17.37 14.60 -8.04
C LYS A 140 18.49 15.41 -8.71
N SER A 141 19.65 15.46 -8.08
CA SER A 141 20.84 16.16 -8.60
C SER A 141 21.98 15.20 -8.93
N THR A 142 21.69 13.90 -9.02
CA THR A 142 22.70 12.88 -9.38
C THR A 142 22.89 12.83 -10.89
N GLU A 143 24.14 12.83 -11.32
CA GLU A 143 24.51 12.60 -12.72
C GLU A 143 24.42 11.11 -13.06
N CYS A 144 23.68 10.79 -14.13
CA CYS A 144 23.59 9.44 -14.65
C CYS A 144 24.92 9.02 -15.27
N ARG A 145 25.51 7.92 -14.82
CA ARG A 145 26.78 7.41 -15.34
C ARG A 145 26.73 6.99 -16.80
N ARG A 146 25.54 6.62 -17.31
CA ARG A 146 25.33 6.17 -18.69
C ARG A 146 25.20 7.32 -19.68
N CYS A 147 24.41 8.35 -19.37
CA CYS A 147 24.13 9.45 -20.31
C CYS A 147 24.62 10.84 -19.87
N ARG A 148 25.27 10.94 -18.70
CA ARG A 148 25.80 12.17 -18.09
C ARG A 148 24.78 13.29 -17.85
N LYS A 149 23.48 12.98 -17.91
CA LYS A 149 22.40 13.91 -17.58
C LYS A 149 22.05 13.83 -16.09
N ILE A 150 21.70 14.98 -15.50
CA ILE A 150 21.33 15.09 -14.09
C ILE A 150 19.86 14.70 -13.89
N GLY A 151 19.57 14.00 -12.79
CA GLY A 151 18.21 13.77 -12.30
C GLY A 151 17.70 12.34 -12.42
N HIS A 152 18.56 11.37 -12.73
CA HIS A 152 18.22 9.95 -12.66
C HIS A 152 19.48 9.09 -12.45
N ILE A 153 19.28 7.87 -11.93
CA ILE A 153 20.35 6.88 -11.83
C ILE A 153 20.42 6.02 -13.10
N GLU A 154 21.55 5.35 -13.29
CA GLU A 154 21.82 4.50 -14.45
C GLU A 154 20.73 3.44 -14.70
N ILE A 155 20.17 2.85 -13.64
CA ILE A 155 19.10 1.85 -13.72
C ILE A 155 17.84 2.41 -14.41
N MET A 156 17.55 3.70 -14.23
CA MET A 156 16.41 4.39 -14.82
C MET A 156 16.76 5.13 -16.12
N CYS A 157 17.98 4.93 -16.64
CA CYS A 157 18.43 5.59 -17.85
C CYS A 157 17.75 4.99 -19.08
N ARG A 158 17.10 5.84 -19.87
CA ARG A 158 16.40 5.46 -21.11
C ARG A 158 17.21 5.75 -22.37
N SER A 159 18.52 5.98 -22.25
CA SER A 159 19.40 6.24 -23.38
C SER A 159 20.04 4.95 -23.85
N GLU A 160 19.88 4.63 -25.13
CA GLU A 160 20.54 3.51 -25.80
C GLU A 160 21.91 3.97 -26.33
N GLU A 161 22.91 3.75 -25.48
CA GLU A 161 24.37 3.92 -25.64
C GLU A 161 25.02 5.32 -25.89
N PRO A 162 26.27 5.54 -25.42
CA PRO A 162 26.94 6.85 -25.43
C PRO A 162 28.05 6.93 -26.50
N LYS A 163 28.05 7.98 -27.34
CA LYS A 163 29.24 8.35 -28.13
C LYS A 163 29.99 9.50 -27.46
N ALA A 164 31.32 9.33 -27.43
CA ALA A 164 32.30 10.24 -26.86
C ALA A 164 32.34 11.61 -27.57
N GLU A 165 32.81 12.62 -26.80
CA GLU A 165 33.30 13.95 -27.20
C GLU A 165 32.26 14.95 -27.76
N ASN A 166 32.33 16.27 -27.58
CA ASN A 166 33.44 17.18 -27.28
C ASN A 166 32.89 18.45 -26.61
N LYS A 167 33.77 19.20 -25.92
CA LYS A 167 33.56 20.45 -25.19
C LYS A 167 32.70 21.49 -25.93
N LYS A 168 31.70 22.07 -25.24
CA LYS A 168 31.38 23.51 -25.34
C LYS A 168 30.98 24.07 -23.97
N ARG A 169 31.68 25.15 -23.59
CA ARG A 169 31.47 25.97 -22.38
C ARG A 169 30.01 26.43 -22.30
N CYS A 170 29.36 26.25 -21.15
CA CYS A 170 28.23 27.09 -20.77
C CYS A 170 28.77 28.26 -19.94
N GLN A 171 28.87 29.41 -20.58
CA GLN A 171 29.16 30.70 -19.98
C GLN A 171 27.89 31.54 -20.05
N TYR A 172 27.13 31.58 -18.95
CA TYR A 172 26.20 32.66 -18.53
C TYR A 172 25.68 32.26 -17.12
N GLY A 173 26.07 32.87 -16.00
CA GLY A 173 25.70 34.23 -15.58
C GLY A 173 24.18 34.27 -15.30
N LYS A 174 23.64 34.43 -14.09
CA LYS A 174 23.91 35.47 -13.09
C LYS A 174 23.38 35.05 -11.69
N LYS A 175 24.27 35.22 -10.70
CA LYS A 175 24.09 35.67 -9.30
C LYS A 175 22.74 35.41 -8.61
N LYS A 176 22.76 34.64 -7.51
CA LYS A 176 22.21 35.09 -6.21
C LYS A 176 23.09 34.59 -5.05
N ASN A 177 23.41 35.55 -4.19
CA ASN A 177 24.18 35.44 -2.95
C ASN A 177 23.52 34.46 -1.97
N TYR A 178 24.29 33.55 -1.39
CA TYR A 178 23.98 33.04 -0.07
C TYR A 178 25.28 32.82 0.70
N GLN A 179 25.54 33.72 1.65
CA GLN A 179 26.66 33.64 2.58
C GLN A 179 26.51 32.35 3.41
N ARG A 180 27.40 31.39 3.19
CA ARG A 180 27.67 30.34 4.18
C ARG A 180 28.85 30.80 5.03
N LYS A 181 28.59 31.22 6.27
CA LYS A 181 29.63 31.25 7.31
C LYS A 181 29.99 29.80 7.63
N SER A 182 31.09 29.35 7.04
CA SER A 182 31.79 28.12 7.40
C SER A 182 32.47 28.32 8.75
N GLY A 183 32.14 27.48 9.73
CA GLY A 183 33.08 27.16 10.80
C GLY A 183 34.30 26.47 10.18
N LYS A 184 35.48 27.07 10.35
CA LYS A 184 36.77 26.45 10.06
C LYS A 184 37.47 26.18 11.38
N ARG A 185 37.88 24.94 11.59
CA ARG A 185 38.83 24.56 12.64
C ARG A 185 40.26 24.69 12.12
N ASN A 186 41.15 25.00 13.08
CA ASN A 186 42.54 24.57 13.24
C ASN A 186 43.63 25.30 12.43
N PRO A 187 44.93 25.17 12.82
CA PRO A 187 45.55 24.85 14.13
C PRO A 187 46.84 25.68 14.45
N LYS A 188 47.48 25.38 15.60
CA LYS A 188 48.88 25.67 16.02
C LYS A 188 49.15 27.11 16.50
N SER A 189 49.96 27.42 17.51
CA SER A 189 50.89 26.68 18.39
C SER A 189 51.53 27.73 19.33
N HIS A 190 51.86 27.36 20.59
CA HIS A 190 52.93 27.96 21.44
C HIS A 190 52.82 29.49 21.73
N GLN A 191 53.28 30.10 22.83
CA GLN A 191 54.15 29.77 23.96
C GLN A 191 53.95 30.87 25.03
N ARG A 192 54.08 30.49 26.31
CA ARG A 192 54.68 31.24 27.44
C ARG A 192 54.61 32.78 27.45
N ARG A 193 53.99 33.34 28.49
CA ARG A 193 54.68 33.92 29.65
C ARG A 193 53.71 34.10 30.81
#